data_AF-A0A392QKC1-F1
#
_entry.id   AF-A0A392QKC1-F1
#
_cell.length_a   1.000
_cell.length_b   1.000
_cell.length_c   1.000
_cell.angle_alpha   90.00
_cell.angle_beta   90.00
_cell.angle_gamma   90.00
#
_symmetry.space_group_name_H-M   'P 1'
#
loop_
_entity.id
_entity.type
_entity.pdbx_description
1 polymer ?
#
loop_
_entity_poly.entity_id
_entity_poly.type
_entity_poly.pdbx_seq_one_letter_code
_entity_poly.pdbx_strand_id
1 'polypeptide(L)' 'EGKIAVVVGAVTDDIRVYEVPAIKVTALRFTETARARIEKAGGECLTFDQLALRAPL' A
#
# COMPACT_ATOMS: atom_id res chain seq x y z
N GLU A 1 15.95 0.95 1.77
CA GLU A 1 14.86 0.44 0.91
C GLU A 1 14.33 -0.89 1.41
N GLY A 2 13.19 -1.34 0.89
CA GLY A 2 12.61 -2.66 1.22
C GLY A 2 11.71 -2.71 2.46
N LYS A 3 11.39 -1.57 3.07
CA LYS A 3 10.44 -1.51 4.19
C LYS A 3 9.00 -1.57 3.67
N ILE A 4 8.14 -2.28 4.39
CA ILE A 4 6.70 -2.26 4.16
C ILE A 4 6.12 -1.11 4.98
N ALA A 5 5.41 -0.20 4.33
CA ALA A 5 4.71 0.88 5.02
C ALA A 5 3.41 0.33 5.60
N VAL A 6 3.25 0.39 6.92
CA VAL A 6 2.08 -0.16 7.62
C VAL A 6 1.22 0.97 8.13
N VAL A 7 -0.04 1.00 7.70
CA VAL A 7 -1.02 2.01 8.11
C VAL A 7 -2.23 1.32 8.70
N VAL A 8 -2.47 1.53 10.00
CA VAL A 8 -3.69 1.04 10.66
C VAL A 8 -4.83 2.02 10.36
N GLY A 9 -5.40 1.93 9.17
CA GLY A 9 -6.45 2.83 8.71
C GLY A 9 -6.84 2.64 7.25
N ALA A 10 -7.60 3.61 6.72
CA ALA A 10 -7.93 3.66 5.31
C ALA A 10 -6.86 4.46 4.55
N VAL A 11 -6.32 3.87 3.49
CA VAL A 11 -5.43 4.55 2.54
C VAL A 11 -6.29 5.09 1.40
N THR A 12 -6.32 6.42 1.30
CA THR A 12 -7.08 7.16 0.30
C THR A 12 -6.17 7.70 -0.78
N ASP A 13 -6.78 7.99 -1.92
CA ASP A 13 -6.10 8.47 -3.09
C ASP A 13 -5.87 9.99 -3.07
N ASP A 14 -4.63 10.45 -3.30
CA ASP A 14 -4.32 11.88 -3.39
C ASP A 14 -4.10 12.28 -4.85
N ILE A 15 -5.07 12.97 -5.45
CA ILE A 15 -5.02 13.44 -6.86
C ILE A 15 -3.93 14.47 -7.16
N ARG A 16 -3.32 15.06 -6.13
CA ARG A 16 -2.26 16.07 -6.31
C ARG A 16 -0.89 15.44 -6.48
N VAL A 17 -0.77 14.14 -6.17
CA VAL A 17 0.46 13.38 -6.34
C VAL A 17 0.46 12.74 -7.72
N TYR A 18 1.33 13.24 -8.58
CA TYR A 18 1.43 12.82 -9.99
C TYR A 18 2.20 11.52 -10.19
N GLU A 19 3.25 11.31 -9.41
CA GLU A 19 4.11 10.13 -9.48
C GLU A 19 4.08 9.39 -8.15
N VAL A 20 3.71 8.12 -8.20
CA VAL A 20 3.75 7.21 -7.05
C VAL A 20 4.90 6.24 -7.30
N PRO A 21 5.90 6.16 -6.42
CA PRO A 21 6.97 5.16 -6.56
C PRO A 21 6.44 3.76 -6.27
N ALA A 22 7.17 2.73 -6.72
CA ALA A 22 6.87 1.34 -6.39
C ALA A 22 7.03 1.11 -4.88
N ILE A 23 5.91 1.09 -4.16
CA ILE A 23 5.86 0.92 -2.69
C ILE A 23 5.08 -0.33 -2.30
N LYS A 24 5.47 -0.93 -1.18
CA LYS A 24 4.70 -2.00 -0.52
C LYS A 24 3.98 -1.40 0.68
N VAL A 25 2.66 -1.39 0.64
CA VAL A 25 1.81 -0.78 1.69
C VAL A 25 0.86 -1.82 2.24
N THR A 26 0.81 -1.95 3.56
CA THR A 26 -0.23 -2.70 4.28
C THR A 26 -1.22 -1.75 4.91
N ALA A 27 -2.53 -1.97 4.70
CA ALA A 27 -3.57 -1.18 5.35
C ALA A 27 -4.84 -1.98 5.64
N LEU A 28 -5.75 -1.41 6.45
CA LEU A 28 -7.05 -2.02 6.75
C LEU A 28 -8.01 -1.90 5.58
N ARG A 29 -7.99 -0.75 4.89
CA ARG A 29 -8.84 -0.46 3.73
C ARG A 29 -8.06 0.37 2.71
N PHE A 30 -8.34 0.14 1.44
CA PHE A 30 -7.86 0.97 0.33
C PHE A 30 -9.05 1.47 -0.46
N THR A 31 -9.04 2.73 -0.86
CA THR A 31 -9.94 3.21 -1.92
C THR A 31 -9.53 2.56 -3.24
N GLU A 32 -10.50 2.28 -4.12
CA GLU A 32 -10.24 1.60 -5.41
C GLU A 32 -9.21 2.35 -6.25
N THR A 33 -9.30 3.68 -6.30
CA THR A 33 -8.39 4.51 -7.09
C THR A 33 -6.98 4.52 -6.52
N ALA A 34 -6.81 4.52 -5.19
CA ALA A 34 -5.50 4.39 -4.55
C ALA A 34 -4.85 3.03 -4.86
N ARG A 35 -5.61 1.93 -4.76
CA ARG A 35 -5.11 0.59 -5.10
C ARG A 35 -4.64 0.54 -6.55
N ALA A 36 -5.45 1.02 -7.49
CA ALA A 36 -5.12 1.04 -8.91
C ALA A 36 -3.84 1.85 -9.20
N ARG A 37 -3.62 2.98 -8.52
CA ARG A 37 -2.39 3.76 -8.68
C ARG A 37 -1.16 3.04 -8.15
N ILE A 38 -1.26 2.44 -6.97
CA ILE A 38 -0.14 1.69 -6.35
C ILE A 38 0.24 0.51 -7.25
N GLU A 39 -0.74 -0.25 -7.74
CA GLU A 39 -0.51 -1.39 -8.65
C GLU A 39 0.06 -0.93 -10.01
N LYS A 40 -0.44 0.18 -10.58
CA LYS A 40 0.09 0.76 -11.82
C LYS A 40 1.55 1.21 -11.68
N ALA A 41 1.95 1.66 -10.50
CA ALA A 41 3.33 2.01 -10.17
C ALA A 41 4.23 0.78 -9.93
N GLY A 42 3.69 -0.45 -10.00
CA GLY A 42 4.42 -1.67 -9.68
C GLY A 42 4.58 -1.92 -8.16
N GLY A 43 3.79 -1.23 -7.34
CA GLY A 43 3.71 -1.44 -5.91
C GLY A 43 2.77 -2.58 -5.51
N GLU A 44 2.80 -2.96 -4.24
CA GLU A 44 1.96 -4.02 -3.67
C GLU A 44 1.06 -3.47 -2.57
N CYS A 45 -0.25 -3.69 -2.70
CA CYS A 45 -1.22 -3.46 -1.62
C CYS A 45 -1.41 -4.76 -0.83
N LEU A 46 -1.09 -4.74 0.45
CA LEU A 46 -1.11 -5.90 1.34
C LEU A 46 -2.19 -5.77 2.40
N THR A 47 -2.71 -6.90 2.85
CA THR A 47 -3.54 -7.01 4.06
C THR A 47 -2.67 -7.34 5.28
N PHE A 48 -3.24 -7.19 6.48
CA PHE A 48 -2.51 -7.47 7.72
C PHE A 48 -2.19 -8.95 7.91
N ASP A 49 -3.03 -9.86 7.41
CA ASP A 49 -2.73 -11.30 7.37
C ASP A 49 -1.53 -11.61 6.46
N GLN A 50 -1.45 -10.98 5.29
CA GLN A 50 -0.31 -11.11 4.37
C GLN A 50 0.98 -10.50 4.96
N LEU A 51 0.86 -9.39 5.68
CA LEU A 51 1.97 -8.79 6.40
C LEU A 51 2.50 -9.75 7.47
N ALA A 52 1.62 -10.34 8.28
CA ALA A 52 1.99 -11.26 9.35
C ALA A 52 2.77 -12.48 8.83
N LEU A 53 2.44 -12.98 7.64
CA LEU A 53 3.17 -14.09 7.00
C LEU A 53 4.57 -13.68 6.50
N ARG A 54 4.73 -12.44 6.05
CA ARG A 54 5.99 -11.95 5.45
C ARG A 54 6.96 -11.37 6.49
N ALA A 55 6.42 -10.70 7.50
CA ALA A 55 7.17 -10.02 8.55
C ALA A 55 6.43 -10.19 9.89
N PRO A 56 6.58 -11.37 10.53
CA PRO A 56 5.92 -11.66 11.81
C PRO A 56 6.55 -10.93 13.02
N LEU A 57 7.72 -10.30 12.86
CA LEU A 57 8.53 -9.66 13.90
C LEU A 57 8.69 -8.16 13.65
#